data_AF-A0A425WMM2-F1
#
_entry.id   AF-A0A425WMM2-F1
#
_cell.length_a   1.000
_cell.length_b   1.000
_cell.length_c   1.000
_cell.angle_alpha   90.00
_cell.angle_beta   90.00
_cell.angle_gamma   90.00
#
_symmetry.space_group_name_H-M   'P 1'
#
loop_
_entity.id
_entity.type
_entity.pdbx_description
1 polymer ?
#
loop_
_entity_poly.entity_id
_entity_poly.type
_entity_poly.pdbx_seq_one_letter_code
_entity_poly.pdbx_strand_id
1 'polypeptide(L)'
;MQPPCSLLCVAMRCTFWEGPKLGLDLGVKALTHDLETFEANSMLREPKRGILARITPSRDNLTAFQGVDFVLEPAIEDLAAKRTIFAEVEESVGDGVAIATNTSADAARRTHCRRRSRRFGYSSTPYLSTSAKI
;
A
#
# COMPACT_ATOMS: atom_id res chain seq x y z
N MET A 1 -23.41 -18.74 6.53
CA MET A 1 -23.15 -17.98 5.29
C MET A 1 -22.08 -16.95 5.63
N GLN A 2 -20.81 -17.23 5.37
CA GLN A 2 -19.74 -16.25 5.61
C GLN A 2 -19.81 -15.18 4.50
N PRO A 3 -19.70 -13.88 4.82
CA PRO A 3 -19.59 -12.86 3.79
C PRO A 3 -18.31 -13.10 2.97
N PRO A 4 -18.31 -12.83 1.65
CA PRO A 4 -17.09 -12.92 0.86
C PRO A 4 -16.07 -11.92 1.43
N CYS A 5 -15.00 -12.45 2.02
CA CYS A 5 -13.85 -11.69 2.49
C CYS A 5 -13.11 -11.10 1.29
N SER A 6 -13.42 -9.86 0.94
CA SER A 6 -12.47 -8.91 0.36
C SER A 6 -12.63 -7.60 1.14
N LEU A 7 -11.88 -7.50 2.24
CA LEU A 7 -11.83 -6.28 3.05
C LEU A 7 -11.05 -5.21 2.26
N LEU A 8 -11.70 -4.57 1.28
CA LEU A 8 -11.25 -3.26 0.84
C LEU A 8 -11.55 -2.32 2.01
N CYS A 9 -10.52 -1.85 2.71
CA CYS A 9 -10.71 -0.94 3.84
C CYS A 9 -11.04 0.46 3.30
N VAL A 10 -12.26 0.62 2.81
CA VAL A 10 -12.72 1.82 2.09
C VAL A 10 -12.70 3.06 3.01
N ALA A 11 -12.68 2.88 4.33
CA ALA A 11 -12.83 3.97 5.30
C ALA A 11 -11.53 4.76 5.60
N MET A 12 -10.35 4.23 5.25
CA MET A 12 -9.09 4.90 5.57
C MET A 12 -8.80 6.05 4.60
N ARG A 13 -8.23 7.14 5.12
CA ARG A 13 -7.59 8.15 4.28
C ARG A 13 -6.22 7.63 3.87
N CYS A 14 -5.94 7.67 2.58
CA CYS A 14 -4.71 7.13 2.03
C CYS A 14 -4.01 8.19 1.21
N THR A 15 -2.71 8.33 1.43
CA THR A 15 -1.85 9.13 0.56
C THR A 15 -1.06 8.17 -0.33
N PHE A 16 -1.23 8.29 -1.64
CA PHE A 16 -0.45 7.51 -2.61
C PHE A 16 0.76 8.32 -3.00
N TRP A 17 1.93 7.76 -2.74
CA TRP A 17 3.19 8.40 -3.03
C TRP A 17 3.96 7.63 -4.10
N GLU A 18 4.46 8.38 -5.07
CA GLU A 18 5.51 7.93 -5.97
C GLU A 18 6.38 9.15 -6.31
N GLY A 19 7.67 8.94 -6.51
CA GLY A 19 8.56 9.97 -7.02
C GLY A 19 8.21 10.44 -8.46
N PRO A 20 9.16 10.96 -9.25
CA PRO A 20 8.89 11.61 -10.54
C PRO A 20 8.44 10.68 -11.68
N LYS A 21 7.95 9.47 -11.38
CA LYS A 21 7.55 8.44 -12.35
C LYS A 21 6.05 8.49 -12.67
N LEU A 22 5.63 7.88 -13.77
CA LEU A 22 4.25 7.91 -14.26
C LEU A 22 3.27 6.96 -13.50
N GLY A 23 3.77 6.10 -12.61
CA GLY A 23 2.97 5.05 -11.97
C GLY A 23 1.80 5.57 -11.14
N LEU A 24 1.92 6.75 -10.52
CA LEU A 24 0.90 7.36 -9.67
C LEU A 24 -0.39 7.64 -10.44
N ASP A 25 -0.26 8.25 -11.63
CA ASP A 25 -1.42 8.60 -12.46
C ASP A 25 -2.07 7.34 -13.02
N LEU A 26 -1.26 6.34 -13.39
CA LEU A 26 -1.75 5.02 -13.83
C LEU A 26 -2.49 4.30 -12.71
N GLY A 27 -1.98 4.34 -11.48
CA GLY A 27 -2.59 3.75 -10.30
C GLY A 27 -3.93 4.41 -9.96
N VAL A 28 -3.98 5.74 -9.97
CA VAL A 28 -5.23 6.50 -9.74
C VAL A 28 -6.26 6.20 -10.84
N LYS A 29 -5.82 6.07 -12.10
CA LYS A 29 -6.70 5.69 -13.22
C LYS A 29 -7.26 4.27 -13.04
N ALA A 30 -6.41 3.30 -12.71
CA ALA A 30 -6.83 1.91 -12.48
C ALA A 30 -7.83 1.81 -11.33
N LEU A 31 -7.54 2.46 -10.20
CA LEU A 31 -8.45 2.55 -9.07
C LEU A 31 -9.81 3.16 -9.45
N THR A 32 -9.80 4.25 -10.23
CA THR A 32 -11.05 4.90 -10.67
C THR A 32 -11.88 3.96 -11.52
N HIS A 33 -11.24 3.22 -12.44
CA HIS A 33 -11.89 2.25 -13.29
C HIS A 33 -12.49 1.07 -12.49
N ASP A 34 -11.76 0.57 -11.49
CA ASP A 34 -12.25 -0.50 -10.61
C ASP A 34 -13.48 -0.04 -9.82
N LEU A 35 -13.45 1.19 -9.29
CA LEU A 35 -14.59 1.77 -8.57
C LEU A 35 -15.80 2.00 -9.47
N GLU A 36 -15.61 2.39 -10.73
CA GLU A 36 -16.70 2.47 -11.72
C GLU A 36 -17.34 1.09 -11.95
N THR A 37 -16.50 0.06 -12.09
CA THR A 37 -16.96 -1.32 -12.25
C THR A 37 -17.74 -1.78 -11.02
N PHE A 38 -17.25 -1.53 -9.81
CA PHE A 38 -17.95 -1.91 -8.57
C PHE A 38 -19.25 -1.14 -8.35
N GLU A 39 -19.29 0.14 -8.73
CA GLU A 39 -20.51 0.96 -8.69
C GLU A 39 -21.57 0.40 -9.65
N ALA A 40 -21.19 0.11 -10.90
CA ALA A 40 -22.09 -0.46 -11.91
C ALA A 40 -22.67 -1.83 -11.49
N ASN A 41 -21.92 -2.59 -10.69
CA ASN A 41 -22.34 -3.90 -10.17
C ASN A 41 -22.99 -3.82 -8.77
N SER A 42 -23.30 -2.62 -8.26
CA SER A 42 -23.92 -2.41 -6.93
C SER A 42 -23.13 -3.05 -5.77
N MET A 43 -21.81 -3.11 -5.89
CA MET A 43 -20.92 -3.70 -4.88
C MET A 43 -20.42 -2.69 -3.84
N LEU A 44 -20.59 -1.39 -4.10
CA LEU A 44 -20.17 -0.32 -3.20
C LEU A 44 -21.23 -0.02 -2.14
N ARG A 45 -20.77 0.24 -0.90
CA ARG A 45 -21.62 0.68 0.21
C ARG A 45 -21.81 2.19 0.29
N GLU A 46 -21.01 2.94 -0.47
CA GLU A 46 -21.05 4.39 -0.57
C GLU A 46 -20.71 4.83 -2.01
N PRO A 47 -21.02 6.06 -2.42
CA PRO A 47 -20.71 6.53 -3.78
C PRO A 47 -19.20 6.54 -4.05
N LYS A 48 -18.77 6.19 -5.27
CA LYS A 48 -17.34 6.18 -5.64
C LYS A 48 -16.62 7.50 -5.34
N ARG A 49 -17.34 8.62 -5.49
CA ARG A 49 -16.81 9.97 -5.22
C ARG A 49 -16.38 10.14 -3.76
N GLY A 50 -17.11 9.54 -2.82
CA GLY A 50 -16.76 9.58 -1.39
C GLY A 50 -15.46 8.81 -1.10
N ILE A 51 -15.28 7.68 -1.77
CA ILE A 51 -14.08 6.84 -1.68
C ILE A 51 -12.87 7.58 -2.24
N LEU A 52 -12.98 8.11 -3.46
CA LEU A 52 -11.90 8.86 -4.11
C LEU A 52 -11.51 10.12 -3.34
N ALA A 53 -12.45 10.78 -2.67
CA ALA A 53 -12.17 11.96 -1.84
C ALA A 53 -11.27 11.68 -0.63
N ARG A 54 -11.09 10.41 -0.24
CA ARG A 54 -10.16 10.01 0.84
C ARG A 54 -8.75 9.69 0.34
N ILE A 55 -8.52 9.73 -0.97
CA ILE A 55 -7.27 9.31 -1.59
C ILE A 55 -6.57 10.55 -2.13
N THR A 56 -5.38 10.82 -1.62
CA THR A 56 -4.56 11.97 -2.02
C THR A 56 -3.32 11.46 -2.75
N PRO A 57 -3.22 11.63 -4.07
CA PRO A 57 -1.96 11.38 -4.77
C PRO A 57 -0.97 12.51 -4.45
N SER A 58 0.27 12.16 -4.11
CA SER A 58 1.36 13.11 -3.88
C SER A 58 2.64 12.62 -4.54
N ARG A 59 3.41 13.57 -5.08
CA ARG A 59 4.78 13.35 -5.56
C ARG A 59 5.84 13.97 -4.65
N ASP A 60 5.38 14.71 -3.65
CA ASP A 60 6.19 15.39 -2.66
C ASP A 60 6.18 14.58 -1.35
N ASN A 61 7.39 14.29 -0.84
CA ASN A 61 7.56 13.46 0.35
C ASN A 61 7.00 14.12 1.61
N LEU A 62 7.25 15.42 1.78
CA LEU A 62 6.81 16.15 2.96
C LEU A 62 5.29 16.11 3.08
N THR A 63 4.60 16.36 1.95
CA THR A 63 3.15 16.26 1.87
C THR A 63 2.67 14.81 2.04
N ALA A 64 3.41 13.83 1.51
CA ALA A 64 2.99 12.43 1.53
C ALA A 64 3.02 11.80 2.93
N PHE A 65 4.04 12.14 3.73
CA PHE A 65 4.35 11.47 5.00
C PHE A 65 3.93 12.28 6.23
N GLN A 66 3.42 13.49 6.06
CA GLN A 66 2.97 14.31 7.18
C GLN A 66 1.80 13.66 7.93
N GLY A 67 2.03 13.32 9.20
CA GLY A 67 0.99 12.82 10.10
C GLY A 67 0.48 11.41 9.78
N VAL A 68 1.23 10.60 9.02
CA VAL A 68 0.86 9.21 8.73
C VAL A 68 1.04 8.31 9.95
N ASP A 69 0.12 7.38 10.17
CA ASP A 69 0.20 6.39 11.25
C ASP A 69 1.06 5.18 10.87
N PHE A 70 1.01 4.78 9.59
CA PHE A 70 1.80 3.69 9.01
C PHE A 70 2.02 3.90 7.51
N VAL A 71 3.03 3.23 6.95
CA VAL A 71 3.36 3.25 5.53
C VAL A 71 3.30 1.84 4.97
N LEU A 72 2.71 1.69 3.78
CA LEU A 72 2.73 0.46 3.00
C LEU A 72 3.60 0.65 1.76
N GLU A 73 4.61 -0.20 1.59
CA GLU A 73 5.53 -0.17 0.46
C GLU A 73 5.34 -1.41 -0.43
N PRO A 74 4.70 -1.28 -1.60
CA PRO A 74 4.66 -2.31 -2.61
C PRO A 74 5.44 -1.91 -3.89
N ALA A 75 6.69 -1.46 -3.76
CA ALA A 75 7.56 -1.24 -4.91
C ALA A 75 8.06 -2.58 -5.49
N ILE A 76 8.70 -2.47 -6.66
CA ILE A 76 9.30 -3.59 -7.38
C ILE A 76 10.17 -4.46 -6.46
N GLU A 77 10.24 -5.75 -6.77
CA GLU A 77 11.01 -6.75 -6.01
C GLU A 77 12.52 -6.61 -6.30
N ASP A 78 13.07 -5.44 -5.99
CA ASP A 78 14.48 -5.11 -6.06
C ASP A 78 14.95 -4.60 -4.68
N LEU A 79 15.93 -5.29 -4.12
CA LEU A 79 16.37 -5.02 -2.75
C LEU A 79 17.07 -3.66 -2.61
N ALA A 80 17.75 -3.18 -3.65
CA ALA A 80 18.40 -1.88 -3.62
C ALA A 80 17.35 -0.76 -3.63
N ALA A 81 16.36 -0.84 -4.52
CA ALA A 81 15.24 0.07 -4.58
C ALA A 81 14.48 0.13 -3.24
N LYS A 82 14.15 -1.03 -2.65
CA LYS A 82 13.47 -1.09 -1.34
C LYS A 82 14.29 -0.44 -0.23
N ARG A 83 15.61 -0.63 -0.21
CA ARG A 83 16.48 0.03 0.78
C ARG A 83 16.47 1.55 0.64
N THR A 84 16.52 2.06 -0.60
CA THR A 84 16.43 3.49 -0.87
C THR A 84 15.10 4.05 -0.40
N ILE A 85 13.99 3.41 -0.76
CA ILE A 85 12.65 3.83 -0.36
C ILE A 85 12.49 3.81 1.16
N PHE A 86 12.94 2.74 1.83
CA PHE A 86 12.85 2.66 3.29
C PHE A 86 13.66 3.75 3.98
N ALA A 87 14.85 4.09 3.48
CA ALA A 87 15.65 5.19 4.04
C ALA A 87 14.92 6.54 3.88
N GLU A 88 14.38 6.81 2.71
CA GLU A 88 13.65 8.04 2.39
C GLU A 88 12.38 8.21 3.24
N VAL A 89 11.63 7.11 3.42
CA VAL A 89 10.45 7.08 4.30
C VAL A 89 10.87 7.27 5.75
N GLU A 90 11.88 6.56 6.23
CA GLU A 90 12.35 6.66 7.62
C GLU A 90 12.82 8.08 8.00
N GLU A 91 13.37 8.83 7.05
CA GLU A 91 13.75 10.24 7.26
C GLU A 91 12.54 11.18 7.30
N SER A 92 11.43 10.79 6.67
CA SER A 92 10.24 11.62 6.50
C SER A 92 9.15 11.37 7.54
N VAL A 93 9.13 10.19 8.17
CA VAL A 93 8.08 9.79 9.13
C VAL A 93 8.51 9.91 10.59
N GLY A 94 7.53 10.02 11.49
CA GLY A 94 7.77 10.08 12.92
C GLY A 94 8.30 8.77 13.52
N ASP A 95 8.86 8.87 14.72
CA ASP A 95 9.46 7.74 15.42
C ASP A 95 8.45 6.65 15.90
N GLY A 96 7.15 6.88 15.77
CA GLY A 96 6.13 5.87 16.07
C GLY A 96 5.68 5.05 14.86
N VAL A 97 6.06 5.46 13.64
CA VAL A 97 5.39 5.03 12.41
C VAL A 97 5.87 3.65 11.98
N ALA A 98 4.92 2.73 11.79
CA ALA A 98 5.20 1.41 11.25
C ALA A 98 5.36 1.47 9.72
N ILE A 99 6.33 0.75 9.17
CA ILE A 99 6.57 0.65 7.73
C ILE A 99 6.47 -0.83 7.34
N ALA A 100 5.46 -1.16 6.55
CA ALA A 100 5.20 -2.51 6.10
C ALA A 100 5.49 -2.67 4.60
N THR A 101 6.14 -3.76 4.20
CA THR A 101 6.46 -4.05 2.80
C THR A 101 5.69 -5.26 2.28
N ASN A 102 5.13 -5.15 1.07
CA ASN A 102 4.42 -6.24 0.39
C ASN A 102 5.41 -7.14 -0.33
N THR A 103 6.23 -7.86 0.41
CA THR A 103 7.28 -8.71 -0.13
C THR A 103 7.36 -10.02 0.63
N SER A 104 8.09 -10.99 0.10
CA SER A 104 8.33 -12.26 0.79
C SER A 104 8.96 -12.02 2.17
N ALA A 105 8.70 -12.90 3.14
CA ALA A 105 9.24 -12.76 4.49
C ALA A 105 10.79 -12.63 4.50
N ASP A 106 11.47 -13.32 3.58
CA ASP A 106 12.93 -13.25 3.44
C ASP A 106 13.41 -11.89 2.90
N ALA A 107 12.74 -11.35 1.89
CA ALA A 107 13.05 -10.03 1.38
C ALA A 107 12.77 -8.95 2.44
N ALA A 108 11.65 -9.03 3.17
CA ALA A 108 11.33 -8.13 4.27
C ALA A 108 12.41 -8.15 5.37
N ARG A 109 12.96 -9.33 5.69
CA ARG A 109 14.08 -9.47 6.64
C ARG A 109 15.36 -8.78 6.13
N ARG A 110 15.62 -8.83 4.83
CA ARG A 110 16.86 -8.34 4.18
C ARG A 110 16.81 -6.86 3.81
N THR A 111 15.63 -6.27 3.71
CA THR A 111 15.47 -4.82 3.57
C THR A 111 16.07 -4.15 4.80
N HIS A 112 16.98 -3.19 4.62
CA HIS A 112 17.56 -2.46 5.74
C HIS A 112 16.58 -1.38 6.19
N CYS A 113 16.51 -1.15 7.50
CA CYS A 113 15.81 -0.02 8.11
C CYS A 113 16.44 0.20 9.47
N ARG A 114 16.61 1.47 9.86
CA ARG A 114 17.37 1.90 11.04
C ARG A 114 16.80 1.31 12.32
N ARG A 115 15.48 1.15 12.42
CA ARG A 115 14.81 0.53 13.59
C ARG A 115 13.97 -0.68 13.18
N ARG A 116 14.55 -1.87 13.34
CA ARG A 116 13.91 -3.16 13.00
C ARG A 116 12.52 -3.37 13.61
N SER A 117 12.22 -2.78 14.77
CA SER A 117 10.91 -2.90 15.43
C SER A 117 9.75 -2.25 14.68
N ARG A 118 10.04 -1.41 13.67
CA ARG A 118 9.02 -0.72 12.85
C ARG A 118 8.72 -1.42 11.53
N ARG A 119 9.49 -2.45 11.19
CA ARG A 119 9.41 -3.11 9.89
C ARG A 119 8.54 -4.34 9.96
N PHE A 120 7.53 -4.38 9.11
CA PHE A 120 6.63 -5.52 8.99
C PHE A 120 6.61 -6.03 7.55
N GLY A 121 6.53 -7.35 7.38
CA GLY A 121 6.14 -7.93 6.09
C GLY A 121 4.63 -8.12 6.07
N TYR A 122 4.00 -7.82 4.94
CA TYR A 122 2.62 -8.23 4.69
C TYR A 122 2.53 -8.86 3.29
N SER A 123 1.48 -9.66 3.06
CA SER A 123 1.22 -10.28 1.76
C SER A 123 -0.18 -9.90 1.31
N SER A 124 -0.29 -9.17 0.20
CA SER A 124 -1.58 -8.83 -0.40
C SER A 124 -2.22 -9.98 -1.18
N THR A 125 -1.42 -10.99 -1.55
CA THR A 125 -1.93 -12.26 -2.05
C THR A 125 -2.24 -13.18 -0.87
N PRO A 126 -3.45 -13.78 -0.81
CA PRO A 126 -3.68 -14.87 0.12
C PRO A 126 -2.69 -15.98 -0.23
N TYR A 127 -1.97 -16.49 0.77
CA TYR A 127 -1.17 -17.70 0.65
C TYR A 127 -2.15 -18.86 0.41
N LEU A 128 -2.63 -19.02 -0.82
CA LEU A 128 -3.15 -20.29 -1.29
C LEU A 128 -1.96 -21.22 -1.32
N SER A 129 -1.66 -21.80 -0.16
CA SER A 129 -0.87 -23.01 -0.05
C SER A 129 -1.62 -24.06 -0.86
N THR A 130 -1.29 -24.20 -2.14
CA THR A 130 -1.40 -25.48 -2.83
C THR A 130 -0.32 -26.39 -2.25
N SER A 131 -0.51 -26.79 -1.00
CA SER A 131 -0.05 -28.09 -0.53
C SER A 131 -0.96 -29.14 -1.16
N ALA A 132 -0.77 -29.36 -2.45
CA ALA A 132 -1.11 -30.60 -3.10
C ALA A 132 0.20 -31.17 -3.63
N LYS A 133 0.85 -31.97 -2.78
CA LYS A 133 1.78 -32.99 -3.26
C LYS A 133 1.00 -33.91 -4.18
N ILE A 134 1.33 -33.94 -5.46
CA ILE A 134 1.70 -35.14 -6.24
C ILE A 134 2.72 -34.68 -7.28
#